data_AF-A0A7J3J5H7-F1
#
_entry.id   AF-A0A7J3J5H7-F1
#
_cell.length_a   1.000
_cell.length_b   1.000
_cell.length_c   1.000
_cell.angle_alpha   90.00
_cell.angle_beta   90.00
_cell.angle_gamma   90.00
#
_symmetry.space_group_name_H-M   'P 1'
#
loop_
_entity.id
_entity.type
_entity.pdbx_description
1 polymer ?
#
loop_
_entity_poly.entity_id
_entity_poly.type
_entity_poly.pdbx_seq_one_letter_code
_entity_poly.pdbx_strand_id
1 'polypeptide(L)'
;MNSTEYMFLKLVTKTTNRVRSFILARVLSPIIKKLLEALKAASKLMMEILGRISYWMTVKGWEKAKEVSRLAMRWGNKEARKWAKDAGFARYLTIMNMHLWENESSCKAY
;
A
#
# COMPACT_ATOMS: atom_id res chain seq x y z
N MET A 1 11.96 13.36 9.34
CA MET A 1 11.72 14.75 9.79
C MET A 1 12.22 14.87 11.21
N ASN A 2 13.03 15.87 11.51
CA ASN A 2 13.63 15.99 12.85
C ASN A 2 12.63 16.59 13.84
N SER A 3 12.74 16.26 15.13
CA SER A 3 11.81 16.74 16.18
C SER A 3 11.68 18.27 16.19
N THR A 4 12.79 18.98 16.03
CA THR A 4 12.85 20.44 15.96
C THR A 4 12.15 21.01 14.72
N GLU A 5 12.34 20.40 13.54
CA GLU A 5 11.66 20.81 12.29
C GLU A 5 10.14 20.65 12.43
N TYR A 6 9.68 19.57 13.07
CA TYR A 6 8.26 19.34 13.35
C TYR A 6 7.69 20.37 14.32
N MET A 7 8.39 20.65 15.43
CA MET A 7 7.96 21.66 16.41
C MET A 7 7.88 23.05 15.77
N PHE A 8 8.85 23.42 14.94
CA PHE A 8 8.83 24.67 14.18
C PHE A 8 7.63 24.75 13.23
N LEU A 9 7.40 23.71 12.43
CA LEU A 9 6.28 23.68 11.49
C LEU A 9 4.92 23.70 12.20
N LYS A 10 4.82 23.02 13.36
CA LYS A 10 3.63 23.04 14.24
C LYS A 10 3.39 24.42 14.84
N LEU A 11 4.45 25.12 15.24
CA LEU A 11 4.33 26.48 15.75
C LEU A 11 3.86 27.43 14.64
N VAL A 12 4.54 27.42 13.49
CA VAL A 12 4.22 28.28 12.34
C VAL A 12 2.79 28.07 11.85
N THR A 13 2.31 26.82 11.77
CA THR A 13 0.93 26.52 11.36
C THR A 13 -0.12 26.99 12.37
N LYS A 14 0.22 27.03 13.67
CA LYS A 14 -0.68 27.56 14.70
C LYS A 14 -0.68 29.08 14.79
N THR A 15 0.46 29.72 14.54
CA THR A 15 0.62 31.17 14.76
C THR A 15 0.39 31.99 13.51
N THR A 16 0.55 31.40 12.32
CA THR A 16 0.46 32.14 11.06
C THR A 16 -0.56 31.52 10.13
N ASN A 17 -1.58 32.30 9.75
CA ASN A 17 -2.56 31.90 8.74
C ASN A 17 -2.00 32.00 7.31
N ARG A 18 -1.05 32.92 7.08
CA ARG A 18 -0.35 33.06 5.79
C ARG A 18 1.08 33.56 6.02
N VAL A 19 2.06 32.85 5.46
CA VAL A 19 3.47 33.26 5.53
C VAL A 19 3.68 34.45 4.59
N ARG A 20 3.83 35.65 5.15
CA ARG A 20 4.15 36.88 4.40
C ARG A 20 5.64 37.25 4.47
N SER A 21 6.36 36.75 5.48
CA SER A 21 7.79 37.01 5.67
C SER A 21 8.65 36.15 4.74
N PHE A 22 9.52 36.80 3.98
CA PHE A 22 10.49 36.14 3.10
C PHE A 22 11.46 35.24 3.86
N ILE A 23 11.92 35.69 5.04
CA ILE A 23 12.84 34.91 5.89
C ILE A 23 12.15 33.63 6.36
N LEU A 24 10.91 33.75 6.83
CA LEU A 24 10.12 32.60 7.29
C LEU A 24 9.87 31.62 6.13
N ALA A 25 9.52 32.13 4.95
CA ALA A 25 9.34 31.31 3.75
C ALA A 25 10.63 30.55 3.42
N ARG A 26 11.79 31.22 3.42
CA ARG A 26 13.10 30.61 3.12
C ARG A 26 13.45 29.46 4.05
N VAL A 27 13.15 29.58 5.34
CA VAL A 27 13.39 28.51 6.34
C VAL A 27 12.38 27.37 6.19
N LEU A 28 11.14 27.68 5.86
CA LEU A 28 10.05 26.70 5.75
C LEU A 28 10.10 25.88 4.46
N SER A 29 10.54 26.48 3.35
CA SER A 29 10.63 25.85 2.02
C SER A 29 11.34 24.49 2.02
N PRO A 30 12.55 24.30 2.59
CA PRO A 30 13.22 23.00 2.58
C PRO A 30 12.45 21.94 3.39
N ILE A 31 11.78 22.32 4.48
CA ILE A 31 11.00 21.39 5.31
C ILE A 31 9.76 20.91 4.53
N ILE A 32 9.04 21.84 3.90
CA ILE A 32 7.88 21.51 3.04
C ILE A 32 8.30 20.64 1.87
N LYS A 33 9.46 20.93 1.24
CA LYS A 33 9.98 20.12 0.13
C LYS A 33 10.24 18.67 0.56
N LYS A 34 10.92 18.44 1.69
CA LYS A 34 11.13 17.08 2.24
C LYS A 34 9.81 16.35 2.49
N LEU A 35 8.80 17.04 3.02
CA LEU A 35 7.47 16.47 3.25
C LEU A 35 6.76 16.07 1.96
N LEU A 36 6.78 16.96 0.95
CA LEU A 36 6.19 16.68 -0.36
C LEU A 36 6.87 15.50 -1.06
N GLU A 37 8.19 15.41 -0.97
CA GLU A 37 8.95 14.29 -1.53
C GLU A 37 8.61 12.97 -0.82
N ALA A 38 8.53 12.97 0.51
CA ALA A 38 8.13 11.79 1.28
C ALA A 38 6.69 11.34 0.94
N LEU A 39 5.75 12.28 0.81
CA LEU A 39 4.37 11.96 0.41
C LEU A 39 4.30 11.40 -1.02
N LYS A 40 5.06 11.97 -1.96
CA LYS A 40 5.15 11.45 -3.33
C LYS A 40 5.73 10.05 -3.36
N ALA A 41 6.79 9.79 -2.60
CA ALA A 41 7.40 8.47 -2.50
C ALA A 41 6.42 7.44 -1.92
N ALA A 42 5.71 7.78 -0.84
CA ALA A 42 4.68 6.92 -0.25
C ALA A 42 3.51 6.65 -1.22
N SER A 43 3.02 7.67 -1.91
CA SER A 43 1.97 7.54 -2.92
C SER A 43 2.41 6.66 -4.09
N LYS A 44 3.63 6.84 -4.59
CA LYS A 44 4.21 6.01 -5.65
C LYS A 44 4.29 4.55 -5.22
N LEU A 45 4.84 4.29 -4.03
CA LEU A 45 4.93 2.95 -3.45
C LEU A 45 3.54 2.33 -3.28
N MET A 46 2.55 3.09 -2.82
CA MET A 46 1.17 2.62 -2.69
C MET A 46 0.56 2.25 -4.04
N MET A 47 0.76 3.08 -5.08
CA MET A 47 0.29 2.78 -6.43
C MET A 47 0.96 1.54 -7.03
N GLU A 48 2.26 1.37 -6.84
CA GLU A 48 3.00 0.19 -7.29
C GLU A 48 2.50 -1.09 -6.59
N ILE A 49 2.29 -1.03 -5.26
CA ILE A 49 1.74 -2.15 -4.50
C ILE A 49 0.32 -2.48 -4.95
N LEU A 50 -0.57 -1.48 -5.09
CA LEU A 50 -1.93 -1.69 -5.56
C LEU A 50 -1.97 -2.28 -6.97
N GLY A 51 -1.10 -1.80 -7.86
CA GLY A 51 -0.95 -2.34 -9.21
C GLY A 51 -0.55 -3.81 -9.20
N ARG A 52 0.46 -4.17 -8.38
CA ARG A 52 0.91 -5.56 -8.25
C ARG A 52 -0.14 -6.46 -7.60
N ILE A 53 -0.84 -5.99 -6.56
CA ILE A 53 -1.95 -6.75 -5.95
C ILE A 53 -3.05 -6.97 -7.00
N SER A 54 -3.43 -5.94 -7.76
CA SER A 54 -4.44 -6.06 -8.80
C SER A 54 -4.02 -7.06 -9.88
N TYR A 55 -2.76 -7.02 -10.32
CA TYR A 55 -2.20 -7.98 -11.27
C TYR A 55 -2.25 -9.42 -10.72
N TRP A 56 -1.72 -9.66 -9.52
CA TRP A 56 -1.70 -11.00 -8.97
C TRP A 56 -3.08 -11.53 -8.59
N MET A 57 -4.01 -10.64 -8.26
CA MET A 57 -5.39 -10.99 -7.99
C MET A 57 -6.09 -11.52 -9.25
N THR A 58 -5.85 -10.91 -10.42
CA THR A 58 -6.40 -11.38 -11.69
C THR A 58 -5.70 -12.65 -12.19
N VAL A 59 -4.38 -12.76 -12.03
CA VAL A 59 -3.62 -13.91 -12.56
C VAL A 59 -3.77 -15.16 -11.69
N LYS A 60 -3.63 -15.07 -10.36
CA LYS A 60 -3.61 -16.24 -9.47
C LYS A 60 -4.58 -16.15 -8.29
N GLY A 61 -4.93 -14.96 -7.82
CA GLY A 61 -5.73 -14.75 -6.61
C GLY A 61 -7.09 -15.43 -6.63
N TRP A 62 -7.84 -15.22 -7.70
CA TRP A 62 -9.18 -15.83 -7.86
C TRP A 62 -9.13 -17.36 -7.98
N GLU A 63 -8.12 -17.90 -8.64
CA GLU A 63 -7.94 -19.34 -8.74
C GLU A 63 -7.59 -19.94 -7.37
N LYS A 64 -6.67 -19.30 -6.63
CA LYS A 64 -6.31 -19.74 -5.28
C LYS A 64 -7.51 -19.69 -4.33
N ALA A 65 -8.33 -18.65 -4.41
CA ALA A 65 -9.56 -18.55 -3.62
C ALA A 65 -10.53 -19.70 -3.90
N LYS A 66 -10.68 -20.10 -5.16
CA LYS A 66 -11.51 -21.27 -5.55
C LYS A 66 -10.93 -22.58 -5.00
N GLU A 67 -9.62 -22.76 -5.09
CA GLU A 67 -8.93 -23.96 -4.60
C GLU A 67 -9.13 -24.12 -3.09
N VAL A 68 -8.84 -23.06 -2.32
CA VAL A 68 -8.99 -23.05 -0.85
C VAL A 68 -10.45 -23.25 -0.44
N SER A 69 -11.38 -22.59 -1.13
CA SER A 69 -12.82 -22.77 -0.92
C SER A 69 -13.24 -24.24 -1.09
N ARG A 70 -12.82 -24.89 -2.19
CA ARG A 70 -13.11 -26.31 -2.44
C ARG A 70 -12.51 -27.23 -1.38
N LEU A 71 -11.29 -26.93 -0.92
CA LEU A 71 -10.64 -27.71 0.14
C LEU A 71 -11.42 -27.61 1.46
N ALA A 72 -11.77 -26.39 1.87
CA ALA A 72 -12.57 -26.16 3.08
C ALA A 72 -13.95 -26.82 3.01
N MET A 73 -14.60 -26.81 1.84
CA MET A 73 -15.85 -27.55 1.63
C MET A 73 -15.67 -29.06 1.83
N ARG A 74 -14.58 -29.65 1.31
CA ARG A 74 -14.27 -31.07 1.51
C ARG A 74 -14.00 -31.41 2.97
N TRP A 75 -13.51 -30.46 3.76
CA TRP A 75 -13.34 -30.59 5.21
C TRP A 75 -14.63 -30.36 6.00
N GLY A 76 -15.78 -30.18 5.34
CA GLY A 76 -17.08 -30.06 5.99
C GLY A 76 -17.58 -28.63 6.19
N ASN A 77 -16.80 -27.60 5.82
CA ASN A 77 -17.25 -26.22 5.89
C ASN A 77 -18.08 -25.84 4.64
N LYS A 78 -19.39 -26.04 4.72
CA LYS A 78 -20.33 -25.76 3.62
C LYS A 78 -20.38 -24.27 3.22
N GLU A 79 -20.17 -23.36 4.17
CA GLU A 79 -20.18 -21.91 3.93
C GLU A 79 -18.96 -21.45 3.11
N ALA A 80 -17.90 -22.24 3.08
CA ALA A 80 -16.70 -21.94 2.29
C ALA A 80 -16.99 -21.80 0.79
N ARG A 81 -18.12 -22.33 0.29
CA ARG A 81 -18.57 -22.12 -1.10
C ARG A 81 -18.63 -20.63 -1.49
N LYS A 82 -18.98 -19.74 -0.55
CA LYS A 82 -19.11 -18.31 -0.79
C LYS A 82 -17.74 -17.64 -1.00
N TRP A 83 -16.68 -18.18 -0.37
CA TRP A 83 -15.32 -17.60 -0.39
C TRP A 83 -14.73 -17.52 -1.80
N ALA A 84 -15.08 -18.46 -2.68
CA ALA A 84 -14.62 -18.48 -4.06
C ALA A 84 -15.05 -17.25 -4.89
N LYS A 85 -16.09 -16.54 -4.44
CA LYS A 85 -16.62 -15.32 -5.06
C LYS A 85 -16.37 -14.07 -4.21
N ASP A 86 -15.74 -14.22 -3.05
CA ASP A 86 -15.48 -13.12 -2.15
C ASP A 86 -14.21 -12.38 -2.56
N ALA A 87 -14.36 -11.13 -3.00
CA ALA A 87 -13.24 -10.31 -3.44
C ALA A 87 -12.29 -9.97 -2.29
N GLY A 88 -12.79 -9.84 -1.07
CA GLY A 88 -11.96 -9.62 0.12
C GLY A 88 -11.05 -10.81 0.39
N PHE A 89 -11.60 -12.02 0.30
CA PHE A 89 -10.88 -13.27 0.48
C PHE A 89 -9.84 -13.49 -0.61
N ALA A 90 -10.21 -13.29 -1.89
CA ALA A 90 -9.27 -13.38 -3.00
C ALA A 90 -8.12 -12.38 -2.85
N ARG A 91 -8.42 -11.12 -2.48
CA ARG A 91 -7.40 -10.10 -2.22
C ARG A 91 -6.50 -10.45 -1.04
N TYR A 92 -7.05 -11.00 0.04
CA TYR A 92 -6.27 -11.47 1.18
C TYR A 92 -5.27 -12.56 0.75
N LEU A 93 -5.75 -13.59 0.04
CA LEU A 93 -4.87 -14.66 -0.45
C LEU A 93 -3.81 -14.14 -1.41
N THR A 94 -4.15 -13.18 -2.27
CA THR A 94 -3.17 -12.51 -3.13
C THR A 94 -2.06 -11.86 -2.31
N ILE A 95 -2.39 -11.02 -1.33
CA ILE A 95 -1.39 -10.33 -0.50
C ILE A 95 -0.50 -11.36 0.21
N MET A 96 -1.09 -12.43 0.75
CA MET A 96 -0.33 -13.46 1.48
C MET A 96 0.63 -14.26 0.59
N ASN A 97 0.29 -14.49 -0.68
CA ASN A 97 1.06 -15.37 -1.57
C ASN A 97 1.86 -14.63 -2.65
N MET A 98 1.70 -13.32 -2.78
CA MET A 98 2.32 -12.50 -3.83
C MET A 98 3.85 -12.64 -3.85
N HIS A 99 4.50 -12.66 -2.68
CA HIS A 99 5.95 -12.84 -2.60
C HIS A 99 6.43 -14.19 -3.17
N LEU A 100 5.65 -15.26 -3.00
CA LEU A 100 5.97 -16.58 -3.56
C LEU A 100 5.88 -16.55 -5.07
N TRP A 101 4.81 -15.94 -5.59
CA TRP A 101 4.56 -15.89 -7.03
C TRP A 101 5.57 -15.02 -7.77
N GLU A 102 6.07 -13.96 -7.13
CA GLU A 102 7.13 -13.13 -7.70
C GLU A 102 8.45 -13.89 -7.81
N ASN A 103 8.84 -14.63 -6.76
CA ASN A 103 10.04 -15.44 -6.80
C ASN A 103 9.95 -16.54 -7.89
N GLU A 104 8.79 -17.19 -8.03
CA GLU A 104 8.54 -18.17 -9.10
C GLU A 104 8.67 -17.56 -10.51
N SER A 105 8.17 -16.34 -10.70
CA SER A 105 8.27 -15.63 -11.98
C SER A 105 9.70 -15.21 -12.30
N SER A 106 10.48 -14.82 -11.29
CA SER A 106 11.90 -14.47 -11.46
C SER A 106 12.77 -15.68 -11.80
N CYS A 107 12.47 -16.86 -11.25
CA CYS A 107 13.22 -18.09 -11.56
C CYS A 107 12.92 -18.67 -12.96
N LYS A 108 11.78 -18.33 -13.58
CA LYS A 108 11.42 -18.78 -14.94
C LYS A 108 11.99 -17.90 -16.06
N ALA A 109 12.66 -16.80 -15.72
CA ALA A 109 13.25 -15.87 -16.67
C ALA A 109 14.72 -16.17 -17.02
N TYR A 110 15.29 -17.25 -16.46
CA TYR A 110 16.60 -17.84 -16.78
C TYR A 110 16.41 -19.29 -17.23
#